data_AF-A0A061IHR1-F1
#
_entry.id   AF-A0A061IHR1-F1
#
_cell.length_a   1.000
_cell.length_b   1.000
_cell.length_c   1.000
_cell.angle_alpha   90.00
_cell.angle_beta   90.00
_cell.angle_gamma   90.00
#
_symmetry.space_group_name_H-M   'P 1'
#
loop_
_entity.id
_entity.type
_entity.pdbx_description
1 polymer ?
#
loop_
_entity_poly.entity_id
_entity_poly.type
_entity_poly.pdbx_seq_one_letter_code
_entity_poly.pdbx_strand_id
1 'polypeptide(L)'
;MASGEYRGGYNPYVEIIEQPRQRGMRFRYKCEGRSAGSIPGEHSTDNNRTYPSIQVMNYYGKGKVRITLVTKNDPYKPHPHDLVGKDCRDGYYEAEFGPERRPLFFQNLGIRCVKKKEVKEAIILRISAGINPFNVPEQQLLDIEDCDLNVVRLCFQVFLPDEHGNLTTALPPVVSNPIYDNRAPNTAELRICRVNKNCGSVRGGDEIFLLCDKVQKDDIEVRFVLNDWEAKGIFSQADVHRQVAIVFKTPPYCKAILEPVTVKMQLRRPSDQEVSESMDFRYLPDEKGFGPAATAEV
;
A
#
# COMPACT_ATOMS: atom_id res chain seq x y z
N MET A 1 -0.08 -52.12 15.28
CA MET A 1 0.14 -52.27 13.81
C MET A 1 -0.89 -51.36 13.12
N ALA A 2 -0.58 -50.36 12.32
CA ALA A 2 0.69 -49.81 11.85
C ALA A 2 0.68 -48.29 12.06
N SER A 3 1.78 -47.78 12.60
CA SER A 3 2.15 -46.38 12.65
C SER A 3 2.32 -45.85 11.23
N GLY A 4 1.46 -44.91 10.83
CA GLY A 4 1.66 -44.12 9.62
C GLY A 4 2.79 -43.13 9.86
N GLU A 5 4.03 -43.60 9.68
CA GLU A 5 5.20 -42.75 9.54
C GLU A 5 4.94 -41.75 8.40
N TYR A 6 4.86 -40.45 8.71
CA TYR A 6 5.04 -39.39 7.72
C TYR A 6 6.49 -39.46 7.20
N ARG A 7 6.71 -40.32 6.21
CA ARG A 7 8.00 -40.48 5.54
C ARG A 7 8.25 -39.27 4.62
N GLY A 8 9.06 -38.35 5.11
CA GLY A 8 9.86 -37.38 4.33
C GLY A 8 9.09 -36.40 3.42
N GLY A 9 8.90 -35.17 3.89
CA GLY A 9 8.55 -34.03 3.03
C GLY A 9 7.88 -32.88 3.79
N TYR A 10 8.68 -31.91 4.23
CA TYR A 10 8.35 -30.55 4.71
C TYR A 10 6.99 -30.30 5.41
N ASN A 11 7.01 -29.85 6.66
CA ASN A 11 5.82 -29.39 7.40
C ASN A 11 4.98 -28.40 6.56
N PRO A 12 3.64 -28.51 6.56
CA PRO A 12 2.77 -27.57 5.88
C PRO A 12 2.98 -26.13 6.36
N TYR A 13 2.95 -25.18 5.43
CA TYR A 13 3.01 -23.76 5.73
C TYR A 13 2.18 -22.96 4.73
N VAL A 14 1.87 -21.72 5.08
CA VAL A 14 1.11 -20.79 4.22
C VAL A 14 2.09 -19.88 3.49
N GLU A 15 1.85 -19.68 2.20
CA GLU A 15 2.58 -18.72 1.37
C GLU A 15 1.58 -17.75 0.72
N ILE A 16 1.87 -16.45 0.75
CA ILE A 16 1.08 -15.45 0.03
C ILE A 16 1.54 -15.47 -1.43
N ILE A 17 0.65 -15.88 -2.34
CA ILE A 17 0.91 -15.94 -3.77
C ILE A 17 0.69 -14.57 -4.42
N GLU A 18 -0.31 -13.83 -3.93
CA GLU A 18 -0.54 -12.46 -4.33
C GLU A 18 -0.84 -11.58 -3.13
N GLN A 19 -0.01 -10.57 -2.92
CA GLN A 19 -0.20 -9.58 -1.87
C GLN A 19 -1.41 -8.68 -2.17
N PRO A 20 -2.06 -8.10 -1.15
CA PRO A 20 -3.01 -7.02 -1.37
C PRO A 20 -2.29 -5.78 -1.89
N ARG A 21 -2.94 -5.04 -2.78
CA ARG A 21 -2.49 -3.71 -3.17
C ARG A 21 -2.42 -2.81 -1.93
N GLN A 22 -1.27 -2.18 -1.73
CA GLN A 22 -1.02 -1.38 -0.54
C GLN A 22 -1.78 -0.05 -0.53
N ARG A 23 -2.00 0.59 -1.69
CA ARG A 23 -2.62 1.93 -1.79
C ARG A 23 -3.72 2.00 -2.85
N GLY A 24 -4.38 3.16 -2.94
CA GLY A 24 -5.46 3.42 -3.90
C GLY A 24 -6.86 3.03 -3.39
N MET A 25 -6.95 2.07 -2.46
CA MET A 25 -8.22 1.68 -1.83
C MET A 25 -8.54 2.56 -0.61
N ARG A 26 -9.78 3.04 -0.49
CA ARG A 26 -10.27 3.74 0.70
C ARG A 26 -11.01 2.82 1.66
N PHE A 27 -10.78 3.00 2.96
CA PHE A 27 -11.58 2.36 4.00
C PHE A 27 -12.93 3.05 4.14
N ARG A 28 -13.98 2.28 4.43
CA ARG A 28 -15.36 2.80 4.42
C ARG A 28 -15.96 2.83 5.80
N TYR A 29 -16.62 3.93 6.15
CA TYR A 29 -17.42 3.94 7.37
C TYR A 29 -18.70 3.12 7.21
N LYS A 30 -19.22 2.60 8.32
CA LYS A 30 -20.52 1.90 8.36
C LYS A 30 -21.67 2.73 7.75
N CYS A 31 -21.60 4.06 7.84
CA CYS A 31 -22.61 4.95 7.27
C CYS A 31 -22.54 5.12 5.74
N GLU A 32 -21.48 4.65 5.07
CA GLU A 32 -21.33 4.76 3.60
C GLU A 32 -22.09 3.67 2.82
N GLY A 33 -22.76 2.74 3.52
CA GLY A 33 -23.61 1.72 2.91
C GLY A 33 -23.10 0.29 3.09
N ARG A 34 -23.67 -0.64 2.31
CA ARG A 34 -23.49 -2.09 2.52
C ARG A 34 -22.13 -2.62 2.07
N SER A 35 -21.58 -2.09 0.96
CA SER A 35 -20.32 -2.57 0.39
C SER A 35 -19.15 -1.66 0.75
N ALA A 36 -18.06 -2.25 1.27
CA ALA A 36 -16.81 -1.54 1.53
C ALA A 36 -15.82 -1.61 0.35
N GLY A 37 -16.27 -2.05 -0.84
CA GLY A 37 -15.40 -2.33 -1.98
C GLY A 37 -14.74 -3.70 -1.90
N SER A 38 -13.72 -3.92 -2.74
CA SER A 38 -12.91 -5.14 -2.74
C SER A 38 -11.43 -4.74 -2.74
N ILE A 39 -10.64 -5.37 -1.88
CA ILE A 39 -9.18 -5.27 -1.84
C ILE A 39 -8.66 -5.95 -3.12
N PRO A 40 -8.00 -5.20 -4.02
CA PRO A 40 -7.39 -5.80 -5.20
C PRO A 40 -6.03 -6.43 -4.84
N GLY A 41 -5.57 -7.34 -5.69
CA GLY A 41 -4.20 -7.82 -5.65
C GLY A 41 -3.21 -6.73 -6.04
N GLU A 42 -1.96 -6.87 -5.61
CA GLU A 42 -0.85 -5.97 -5.92
C GLU A 42 -0.66 -5.81 -7.43
N HIS A 43 -0.77 -6.91 -8.18
CA HIS A 43 -0.62 -6.94 -9.63
C HIS A 43 -1.92 -6.74 -10.40
N SER A 44 -3.02 -6.41 -9.71
CA SER A 44 -4.31 -6.18 -10.35
C SER A 44 -4.20 -5.01 -11.32
N THR A 45 -4.83 -5.11 -12.48
CA THR A 45 -4.96 -4.00 -13.44
C THR A 45 -6.42 -3.78 -13.77
N ASP A 46 -6.74 -2.71 -14.50
CA ASP A 46 -8.12 -2.45 -14.93
C ASP A 46 -8.66 -3.56 -15.85
N ASN A 47 -7.77 -4.12 -16.70
CA ASN A 47 -8.12 -5.17 -17.65
C ASN A 47 -8.06 -6.58 -17.06
N ASN A 48 -7.19 -6.80 -16.07
CA ASN A 48 -7.03 -8.09 -15.42
C ASN A 48 -7.05 -7.91 -13.90
N ARG A 49 -8.24 -8.07 -13.31
CA ARG A 49 -8.42 -7.93 -11.87
C ARG A 49 -7.95 -9.18 -11.15
N THR A 50 -7.03 -8.97 -10.23
CA THR A 50 -6.51 -10.01 -9.35
C THR A 50 -6.82 -9.66 -7.89
N TYR A 51 -6.58 -10.60 -6.98
CA TYR A 51 -7.03 -10.51 -5.59
C TYR A 51 -6.00 -11.12 -4.65
N PRO A 52 -5.97 -10.71 -3.37
CA PRO A 52 -5.12 -11.36 -2.38
C PRO A 52 -5.33 -12.87 -2.41
N SER A 53 -4.24 -13.62 -2.45
CA SER A 53 -4.30 -15.08 -2.52
C SER A 53 -3.19 -15.75 -1.75
N ILE A 54 -3.49 -16.93 -1.20
CA ILE A 54 -2.53 -17.76 -0.49
C ILE A 54 -2.54 -19.18 -1.03
N GLN A 55 -1.46 -19.91 -0.79
CA GLN A 55 -1.38 -21.35 -1.01
C GLN A 55 -0.87 -22.03 0.25
N VAL A 56 -1.46 -23.20 0.56
CA VAL A 56 -0.96 -24.07 1.62
C VAL A 56 0.02 -25.05 0.99
N MET A 57 1.30 -24.87 1.28
CA MET A 57 2.39 -25.67 0.75
C MET A 57 2.48 -27.00 1.50
N ASN A 58 2.93 -28.06 0.81
CA ASN A 58 3.11 -29.41 1.37
C ASN A 58 1.86 -30.04 2.01
N TYR A 59 0.66 -29.58 1.66
CA TYR A 59 -0.58 -30.14 2.16
C TYR A 59 -1.59 -30.28 1.05
N TYR A 60 -2.21 -31.46 0.91
CA TYR A 60 -3.24 -31.78 -0.08
C TYR A 60 -4.48 -32.34 0.62
N GLY A 61 -5.44 -31.47 0.94
CA GLY A 61 -6.63 -31.87 1.66
C GLY A 61 -7.58 -30.71 1.97
N LYS A 62 -8.61 -31.00 2.77
CA LYS A 62 -9.57 -30.01 3.27
C LYS A 62 -8.93 -29.13 4.36
N GLY A 63 -9.40 -27.91 4.54
CA GLY A 63 -8.95 -27.04 5.61
C GLY A 63 -9.88 -25.85 5.81
N LYS A 64 -9.58 -25.01 6.79
CA LYS A 64 -10.27 -23.74 7.04
C LYS A 64 -9.27 -22.61 7.02
N VAL A 65 -9.62 -21.50 6.39
CA VAL A 65 -8.85 -20.27 6.43
C VAL A 65 -9.66 -19.20 7.15
N ARG A 66 -9.00 -18.46 8.04
CA ARG A 66 -9.50 -17.27 8.70
C ARG A 66 -8.60 -16.09 8.34
N ILE A 67 -9.20 -14.97 7.98
CA ILE A 67 -8.47 -13.72 7.71
C ILE A 67 -8.96 -12.65 8.67
N THR A 68 -8.04 -12.13 9.47
CA THR A 68 -8.29 -11.04 10.42
C THR A 68 -7.48 -9.80 10.03
N LEU A 69 -7.88 -8.63 10.52
CA LEU A 69 -7.09 -7.41 10.41
C LEU A 69 -6.18 -7.27 11.63
N VAL A 70 -4.91 -6.97 11.40
CA VAL A 70 -3.91 -6.70 12.45
C VAL A 70 -3.20 -5.37 12.22
N THR A 71 -2.54 -4.85 13.26
CA THR A 71 -1.73 -3.62 13.20
C THR A 71 -0.55 -3.75 12.23
N LYS A 72 0.01 -2.62 11.78
CA LYS A 72 1.14 -2.60 10.84
C LYS A 72 2.43 -3.21 11.40
N ASN A 73 2.69 -3.01 12.69
CA ASN A 73 3.96 -3.35 13.33
C ASN A 73 3.78 -4.50 14.33
N ASP A 74 4.87 -5.22 14.55
CA ASP A 74 5.00 -6.19 15.64
C ASP A 74 4.94 -5.49 17.01
N PRO A 75 4.32 -6.07 18.06
CA PRO A 75 3.63 -7.37 18.10
C PRO A 75 2.21 -7.25 17.51
N TYR A 76 1.98 -7.84 16.33
CA TYR A 76 0.77 -7.62 15.52
C TYR A 76 -0.54 -7.80 16.31
N LYS A 77 -1.13 -6.68 16.75
CA LYS A 77 -2.35 -6.64 17.56
C LYS A 77 -3.58 -6.75 16.66
N PRO A 78 -4.70 -7.34 17.11
CA PRO A 78 -5.99 -7.25 16.41
C PRO A 78 -6.36 -5.79 16.12
N HIS A 79 -6.64 -5.48 14.85
CA HIS A 79 -7.00 -4.13 14.44
C HIS A 79 -8.49 -3.86 14.71
N PRO A 80 -8.89 -2.64 15.15
CA PRO A 80 -10.29 -2.31 15.46
C PRO A 80 -11.22 -2.24 14.24
N HIS A 81 -10.66 -2.10 13.04
CA HIS A 81 -11.45 -2.11 11.79
C HIS A 81 -11.97 -3.51 11.48
N ASP A 82 -13.09 -3.57 10.77
CA ASP A 82 -13.73 -4.81 10.36
C ASP A 82 -13.36 -5.19 8.93
N LEU A 83 -13.01 -6.45 8.72
CA LEU A 83 -13.07 -7.07 7.40
C LEU A 83 -14.54 -7.40 7.09
N VAL A 84 -15.04 -6.94 5.94
CA VAL A 84 -16.43 -7.11 5.53
C VAL A 84 -16.50 -7.62 4.10
N GLY A 85 -17.51 -8.42 3.77
CA GLY A 85 -17.53 -9.08 2.48
C GLY A 85 -18.32 -10.37 2.51
N LYS A 86 -18.17 -11.15 1.44
CA LYS A 86 -18.69 -12.52 1.39
C LYS A 86 -17.91 -13.36 2.41
N ASP A 87 -18.62 -14.22 3.16
CA ASP A 87 -18.06 -15.11 4.19
C ASP A 87 -17.35 -14.36 5.35
N CYS A 88 -17.62 -13.05 5.51
CA CYS A 88 -17.19 -12.27 6.66
C CYS A 88 -18.26 -12.19 7.75
N ARG A 89 -17.85 -12.33 9.01
CA ARG A 89 -18.67 -12.11 10.21
C ARG A 89 -17.79 -11.53 11.32
N ASP A 90 -18.36 -10.70 12.19
CA ASP A 90 -17.69 -10.16 13.38
C ASP A 90 -16.29 -9.55 13.11
N GLY A 91 -16.13 -8.96 11.92
CA GLY A 91 -14.91 -8.27 11.49
C GLY A 91 -13.79 -9.14 10.94
N TYR A 92 -14.03 -10.44 10.69
CA TYR A 92 -13.09 -11.36 10.06
C TYR A 92 -13.74 -12.19 8.95
N TYR A 93 -12.94 -12.72 8.02
CA TYR A 93 -13.36 -13.68 7.00
C TYR A 93 -13.08 -15.10 7.49
N GLU A 94 -13.97 -16.05 7.22
CA GLU A 94 -13.71 -17.47 7.49
C GLU A 94 -14.43 -18.38 6.49
N ALA A 95 -13.70 -19.31 5.88
CA ALA A 95 -14.25 -20.29 4.95
C ALA A 95 -13.46 -21.59 4.96
N GLU A 96 -14.16 -22.70 4.67
CA GLU A 96 -13.53 -23.98 4.40
C GLU A 96 -13.12 -24.11 2.93
N PHE A 97 -12.03 -24.83 2.68
CA PHE A 97 -11.51 -25.14 1.35
C PHE A 97 -11.28 -26.65 1.20
N GLY A 98 -11.41 -27.14 -0.04
CA GLY A 98 -11.13 -28.53 -0.41
C GLY A 98 -9.79 -28.68 -1.15
N PRO A 99 -9.40 -29.91 -1.52
CA PRO A 99 -8.11 -30.19 -2.13
C PRO A 99 -7.90 -29.51 -3.50
N GLU A 100 -8.98 -29.32 -4.27
CA GLU A 100 -8.97 -28.79 -5.65
C GLU A 100 -8.75 -27.27 -5.75
N ARG A 101 -9.01 -26.50 -4.68
CA ARG A 101 -8.93 -25.04 -4.74
C ARG A 101 -7.52 -24.55 -4.41
N ARG A 102 -6.70 -24.33 -5.45
CA ARG A 102 -5.34 -23.80 -5.32
C ARG A 102 -5.01 -22.86 -6.48
N PRO A 103 -4.48 -21.66 -6.21
CA PRO A 103 -4.39 -21.01 -4.90
C PRO A 103 -5.78 -20.60 -4.37
N LEU A 104 -5.86 -20.20 -3.09
CA LEU A 104 -7.06 -19.68 -2.47
C LEU A 104 -7.16 -18.17 -2.74
N PHE A 105 -8.17 -17.74 -3.49
CA PHE A 105 -8.40 -16.33 -3.84
C PHE A 105 -9.47 -15.69 -2.96
N PHE A 106 -9.19 -14.50 -2.44
CA PHE A 106 -10.09 -13.79 -1.54
C PHE A 106 -10.70 -12.55 -2.20
N GLN A 107 -11.77 -12.78 -2.97
CA GLN A 107 -12.53 -11.73 -3.63
C GLN A 107 -13.58 -11.12 -2.70
N ASN A 108 -14.03 -9.89 -3.00
CA ASN A 108 -15.12 -9.21 -2.27
C ASN A 108 -14.81 -8.96 -0.79
N LEU A 109 -13.53 -8.84 -0.43
CA LEU A 109 -13.11 -8.39 0.89
C LEU A 109 -12.94 -6.87 0.89
N GLY A 110 -13.66 -6.15 1.75
CA GLY A 110 -13.48 -4.72 1.97
C GLY A 110 -13.16 -4.42 3.42
N ILE A 111 -12.66 -3.21 3.68
CA ILE A 111 -12.31 -2.76 5.03
C ILE A 111 -13.32 -1.70 5.48
N ARG A 112 -14.01 -2.01 6.59
CA ARG A 112 -14.91 -1.07 7.25
C ARG A 112 -14.20 -0.44 8.44
N CYS A 113 -13.91 0.84 8.34
CA CYS A 113 -13.25 1.58 9.41
C CYS A 113 -14.23 2.02 10.50
N VAL A 114 -13.76 1.95 11.74
CA VAL A 114 -14.48 2.47 12.91
C VAL A 114 -14.09 3.92 13.19
N LYS A 115 -14.92 4.65 13.93
CA LYS A 115 -14.55 6.01 14.38
C LYS A 115 -13.58 5.92 15.56
N LYS A 116 -12.76 6.95 15.76
CA LYS A 116 -11.80 7.02 16.88
C LYS A 116 -12.43 6.72 18.25
N LYS A 117 -13.67 7.19 18.48
CA LYS A 117 -14.43 6.95 19.72
C LYS A 117 -14.89 5.49 19.92
N GLU A 118 -14.95 4.70 18.84
CA GLU A 118 -15.40 3.30 18.84
C GLU A 118 -14.23 2.31 18.94
N VAL A 119 -12.98 2.78 18.83
CA VAL A 119 -11.77 1.92 18.82
C VAL A 119 -11.69 1.03 20.06
N LYS A 120 -11.89 1.61 21.26
CA LYS A 120 -11.81 0.86 22.52
C LYS A 120 -12.84 -0.28 22.57
N GLU A 121 -14.08 0.02 22.20
CA GLU A 121 -15.17 -0.97 22.18
C GLU A 121 -14.89 -2.07 21.14
N ALA A 122 -14.41 -1.70 19.94
CA ALA A 122 -14.04 -2.66 18.91
C ALA A 122 -12.93 -3.62 19.36
N ILE A 123 -11.89 -3.12 20.04
CA ILE A 123 -10.82 -3.96 20.60
C ILE A 123 -11.35 -4.94 21.65
N ILE A 124 -12.21 -4.48 22.57
CA ILE A 124 -12.83 -5.35 23.59
C ILE A 124 -13.63 -6.47 22.93
N LEU A 125 -14.36 -6.18 21.85
CA LEU A 125 -15.09 -7.20 21.08
C LEU A 125 -14.15 -8.22 20.42
N ARG A 126 -12.95 -7.82 19.97
CA ARG A 126 -11.96 -8.76 19.44
C ARG A 126 -11.38 -9.67 20.53
N ILE A 127 -11.12 -9.12 21.71
CA ILE A 127 -10.65 -9.89 22.87
C ILE A 127 -11.71 -10.92 23.29
N SER A 128 -12.97 -10.50 23.45
CA SER A 128 -14.05 -11.41 23.86
C SER A 128 -14.36 -12.49 22.83
N ALA A 129 -14.14 -12.22 21.54
CA ALA A 129 -14.25 -13.20 20.45
C ALA A 129 -13.01 -14.13 20.32
N GLY A 130 -11.99 -13.97 21.17
CA GLY A 130 -10.75 -14.75 21.09
C GLY A 130 -9.93 -14.47 19.81
N ILE A 131 -10.11 -13.31 19.20
CA ILE A 131 -9.37 -12.90 18.00
C ILE A 131 -8.05 -12.27 18.45
N ASN A 132 -7.01 -13.09 18.53
CA ASN A 132 -5.65 -12.65 18.86
C ASN A 132 -4.61 -13.57 18.19
N PRO A 133 -4.36 -13.42 16.87
CA PRO A 133 -3.57 -14.38 16.10
C PRO A 133 -2.13 -14.56 16.63
N PHE A 134 -1.58 -13.57 17.33
CA PHE A 134 -0.22 -13.58 17.86
C PHE A 134 -0.16 -13.69 19.38
N ASN A 135 -1.29 -13.98 20.06
CA ASN A 135 -1.37 -14.13 21.52
C ASN A 135 -0.76 -12.95 22.29
N VAL A 136 -0.91 -11.73 21.76
CA VAL A 136 -0.41 -10.51 22.41
C VAL A 136 -1.11 -10.34 23.77
N PRO A 137 -0.39 -10.04 24.86
CA PRO A 137 -1.01 -9.89 26.18
C PRO A 137 -2.14 -8.86 26.20
N GLU A 138 -3.23 -9.17 26.90
CA GLU A 138 -4.45 -8.34 26.90
C GLU A 138 -4.18 -6.90 27.34
N GLN A 139 -3.27 -6.70 28.31
CA GLN A 139 -2.87 -5.36 28.75
C GLN A 139 -2.28 -4.52 27.60
N GLN A 140 -1.52 -5.14 26.70
CA GLN A 140 -0.97 -4.46 25.52
C GLN A 140 -2.03 -4.24 24.43
N LEU A 141 -3.07 -5.08 24.37
CA LEU A 141 -4.19 -4.90 23.45
C LEU A 141 -5.05 -3.69 23.82
N LEU A 142 -5.23 -3.44 25.12
CA LEU A 142 -5.99 -2.30 25.63
C LEU A 142 -5.27 -0.95 25.48
N ASP A 143 -3.98 -0.97 25.13
CA ASP A 143 -3.22 0.21 24.75
C ASP A 143 -3.51 0.60 23.30
N ILE A 144 -4.45 1.53 23.15
CA ILE A 144 -5.00 1.98 21.86
C ILE A 144 -4.39 3.27 21.33
N GLU A 145 -3.49 3.92 22.08
CA GLU A 145 -2.92 5.23 21.68
C GLU A 145 -2.06 5.10 20.42
N ASP A 146 -1.38 3.96 20.25
CA ASP A 146 -0.49 3.66 19.13
C ASP A 146 -1.20 3.01 17.92
N CYS A 147 -2.53 2.88 17.93
CA CYS A 147 -3.26 2.23 16.85
C CYS A 147 -3.45 3.18 15.65
N ASP A 148 -2.61 3.05 14.62
CA ASP A 148 -2.78 3.78 13.36
C ASP A 148 -3.99 3.27 12.56
N LEU A 149 -5.07 4.04 12.56
CA LEU A 149 -6.32 3.71 11.88
C LEU A 149 -6.25 3.84 10.35
N ASN A 150 -5.15 4.36 9.80
CA ASN A 150 -4.99 4.54 8.35
C ASN A 150 -4.23 3.38 7.70
N VAL A 151 -3.85 2.35 8.46
CA VAL A 151 -3.12 1.20 7.94
C VAL A 151 -3.52 -0.09 8.66
N VAL A 152 -3.68 -1.16 7.90
CA VAL A 152 -3.91 -2.51 8.43
C VAL A 152 -3.04 -3.51 7.70
N ARG A 153 -2.91 -4.73 8.23
CA ARG A 153 -2.44 -5.89 7.47
C ARG A 153 -3.48 -7.00 7.53
N LEU A 154 -3.54 -7.83 6.49
CA LEU A 154 -4.30 -9.09 6.51
C LEU A 154 -3.45 -10.14 7.24
N CYS A 155 -4.04 -10.82 8.22
CA CYS A 155 -3.43 -11.97 8.90
C CYS A 155 -4.16 -13.24 8.49
N PHE A 156 -3.48 -14.11 7.74
CA PHE A 156 -3.99 -15.40 7.27
C PHE A 156 -3.68 -16.48 8.31
N GLN A 157 -4.71 -17.10 8.86
CA GLN A 157 -4.62 -18.25 9.75
C GLN A 157 -5.26 -19.46 9.07
N VAL A 158 -4.51 -20.54 8.92
CA VAL A 158 -5.00 -21.79 8.31
C VAL A 158 -5.08 -22.87 9.37
N PHE A 159 -6.21 -23.57 9.41
CA PHE A 159 -6.49 -24.68 10.31
C PHE A 159 -6.69 -25.95 9.49
N LEU A 160 -5.90 -26.97 9.78
CA LEU A 160 -5.94 -28.28 9.16
C LEU A 160 -6.69 -29.29 10.05
N PRO A 161 -7.13 -30.43 9.49
CA PRO A 161 -7.73 -31.50 10.27
C PRO A 161 -6.76 -32.07 11.31
N ASP A 162 -7.25 -32.25 12.53
CA ASP A 162 -6.59 -33.04 13.57
C ASP A 162 -6.80 -34.54 13.36
N GLU A 163 -6.28 -35.36 14.29
CA GLU A 163 -6.41 -36.82 14.29
C GLU A 163 -7.86 -37.31 14.31
N HIS A 164 -8.81 -36.46 14.73
CA HIS A 164 -10.25 -36.75 14.75
C HIS A 164 -10.99 -36.15 13.55
N GLY A 165 -10.27 -35.48 12.64
CA GLY A 165 -10.81 -34.87 11.43
C GLY A 165 -11.42 -33.48 11.62
N ASN A 166 -11.31 -32.88 12.82
CA ASN A 166 -11.77 -31.52 13.11
C ASN A 166 -10.72 -30.48 12.71
N LEU A 167 -11.14 -29.32 12.22
CA LEU A 167 -10.23 -28.28 11.70
C LEU A 167 -9.63 -27.42 12.84
N THR A 168 -8.70 -28.01 13.60
CA THR A 168 -8.12 -27.41 14.83
C THR A 168 -6.60 -27.24 14.78
N THR A 169 -5.88 -27.97 13.93
CA THR A 169 -4.41 -27.87 13.81
C THR A 169 -4.03 -26.57 13.11
N ALA A 170 -3.67 -25.54 13.86
CA ALA A 170 -3.30 -24.23 13.33
C ALA A 170 -1.87 -24.22 12.76
N LEU A 171 -1.72 -23.74 11.53
CA LEU A 171 -0.42 -23.37 10.97
C LEU A 171 0.02 -22.00 11.50
N PRO A 172 1.34 -21.69 11.49
CA PRO A 172 1.82 -20.36 11.83
C PRO A 172 1.10 -19.27 11.02
N PRO A 173 0.58 -18.20 11.66
CA PRO A 173 -0.07 -17.11 10.95
C PRO A 173 0.88 -16.38 10.00
N VAL A 174 0.38 -15.97 8.84
CA VAL A 174 1.16 -15.19 7.85
C VAL A 174 0.51 -13.83 7.64
N VAL A 175 1.31 -12.77 7.64
CA VAL A 175 0.84 -11.39 7.56
C VAL A 175 1.18 -10.79 6.20
N SER A 176 0.21 -10.12 5.56
CA SER A 176 0.39 -9.44 4.29
C SER A 176 1.23 -8.17 4.39
N ASN A 177 1.58 -7.61 3.24
CA ASN A 177 1.97 -6.20 3.13
C ASN A 177 0.87 -5.27 3.69
N PRO A 178 1.23 -4.08 4.19
CA PRO A 178 0.27 -3.14 4.76
C PRO A 178 -0.66 -2.57 3.69
N ILE A 179 -1.93 -2.40 4.05
CA ILE A 179 -2.96 -1.74 3.24
C ILE A 179 -3.24 -0.39 3.90
N TYR A 180 -3.09 0.67 3.13
CA TYR A 180 -3.21 2.05 3.55
C TYR A 180 -4.55 2.66 3.10
N ASP A 181 -5.18 3.44 3.96
CA ASP A 181 -6.41 4.17 3.61
C ASP A 181 -6.09 5.30 2.63
N ASN A 182 -6.65 5.23 1.43
CA ASN A 182 -6.48 6.28 0.42
C ASN A 182 -7.24 7.57 0.73
N ARG A 183 -8.10 7.59 1.78
CA ARG A 183 -8.78 8.81 2.23
C ARG A 183 -7.90 9.70 3.10
N ALA A 184 -6.91 9.13 3.78
CA ALA A 184 -6.04 9.84 4.72
C ALA A 184 -4.82 10.44 4.00
N PRO A 185 -4.59 11.77 4.02
CA PRO A 185 -3.53 12.40 3.21
C PRO A 185 -2.10 11.92 3.50
N ASN A 186 -1.82 11.48 4.73
CA ASN A 186 -0.52 10.94 5.13
C ASN A 186 -0.24 9.55 4.56
N THR A 187 -1.28 8.84 4.07
CA THR A 187 -1.15 7.46 3.55
C THR A 187 -1.75 7.30 2.15
N ALA A 188 -2.34 8.35 1.60
CA ALA A 188 -2.92 8.36 0.27
C ALA A 188 -1.86 8.07 -0.81
N GLU A 189 -2.31 7.46 -1.89
CA GLU A 189 -1.54 7.31 -3.11
C GLU A 189 -1.19 8.70 -3.66
N LEU A 190 0.09 8.89 -4.00
CA LEU A 190 0.54 10.14 -4.59
C LEU A 190 0.24 10.12 -6.08
N ARG A 191 -0.36 11.20 -6.60
CA ARG A 191 -0.69 11.30 -8.01
C ARG A 191 -0.52 12.72 -8.53
N ILE A 192 0.25 12.86 -9.59
CA ILE A 192 0.31 14.08 -10.39
C ILE A 192 -0.86 14.02 -11.38
N CYS A 193 -1.77 15.00 -11.29
CA CYS A 193 -2.93 15.08 -12.15
C CYS A 193 -2.60 15.85 -13.44
N ARG A 194 -1.97 17.02 -13.31
CA ARG A 194 -1.61 17.90 -14.43
C ARG A 194 -0.43 18.80 -14.08
N VAL A 195 0.28 19.29 -15.10
CA VAL A 195 1.32 20.29 -14.98
C VAL A 195 1.14 21.35 -16.06
N ASN A 196 1.49 22.61 -15.78
CA ASN A 196 1.43 23.68 -16.78
C ASN A 196 2.53 23.59 -17.84
N LYS A 197 3.70 23.07 -17.48
CA LYS A 197 4.88 22.90 -18.35
C LYS A 197 5.56 21.57 -18.03
N ASN A 198 6.04 20.89 -19.06
CA ASN A 198 6.80 19.64 -18.96
C ASN A 198 8.22 19.79 -19.58
N CYS A 199 8.70 21.02 -19.74
CA CYS A 199 10.06 21.32 -20.14
C CYS A 199 10.53 22.64 -19.50
N GLY A 200 11.84 22.83 -19.47
CA GLY A 200 12.48 24.02 -18.88
C GLY A 200 13.96 24.11 -19.19
N SER A 201 14.59 25.22 -18.84
CA SER A 201 16.02 25.45 -19.04
C SER A 201 16.85 24.47 -18.21
N VAL A 202 17.97 23.98 -18.77
CA VAL A 202 18.98 23.19 -18.05
C VAL A 202 19.49 23.89 -16.78
N ARG A 203 19.42 25.22 -16.71
CA ARG A 203 19.79 26.02 -15.52
C ARG A 203 18.78 25.94 -14.38
N GLY A 204 17.61 25.36 -14.60
CA GLY A 204 16.51 25.38 -13.64
C GLY A 204 15.91 26.78 -13.44
N GLY A 205 15.07 26.93 -12.43
CA GLY A 205 14.42 28.18 -12.06
C GLY A 205 13.08 28.44 -12.74
N ASP A 206 12.65 27.57 -13.66
CA ASP A 206 11.33 27.65 -14.28
C ASP A 206 10.24 27.38 -13.24
N GLU A 207 9.25 28.27 -13.17
CA GLU A 207 8.10 28.10 -12.28
C GLU A 207 7.07 27.13 -12.90
N ILE A 208 6.76 26.08 -12.15
CA ILE A 208 5.84 25.00 -12.51
C ILE A 208 4.65 25.01 -11.54
N PHE A 209 3.46 24.90 -12.11
CA PHE A 209 2.20 24.70 -11.41
C PHE A 209 1.80 23.24 -11.59
N LEU A 210 1.86 22.48 -10.52
CA LEU A 210 1.54 21.05 -10.49
C LEU A 210 0.22 20.87 -9.73
N LEU A 211 -0.77 20.28 -10.39
CA LEU A 211 -2.02 19.83 -9.77
C LEU A 211 -1.89 18.37 -9.38
N CYS A 212 -2.28 18.02 -8.15
CA CYS A 212 -2.16 16.67 -7.60
C CYS A 212 -3.36 16.29 -6.75
N ASP A 213 -3.43 15.01 -6.40
CA ASP A 213 -4.30 14.58 -5.29
C ASP A 213 -3.80 15.14 -3.94
N LYS A 214 -4.59 14.94 -2.88
CA LYS A 214 -4.32 15.56 -1.57
C LYS A 214 -2.97 15.15 -0.98
N VAL A 215 -2.11 16.13 -0.70
CA VAL A 215 -0.80 15.96 -0.06
C VAL A 215 -0.71 16.71 1.29
N GLN A 216 0.28 16.38 2.11
CA GLN A 216 0.61 17.16 3.31
C GLN A 216 1.79 18.09 3.00
N LYS A 217 1.61 19.39 3.21
CA LYS A 217 2.63 20.41 2.86
C LYS A 217 3.95 20.24 3.61
N ASP A 218 3.91 19.63 4.79
CA ASP A 218 5.08 19.40 5.66
C ASP A 218 5.82 18.09 5.33
N ASP A 219 5.24 17.26 4.45
CA ASP A 219 5.72 15.91 4.13
C ASP A 219 5.50 15.60 2.64
N ILE A 220 5.96 16.50 1.77
CA ILE A 220 5.89 16.33 0.32
C ILE A 220 7.07 17.03 -0.36
N GLU A 221 7.56 16.42 -1.42
CA GLU A 221 8.55 17.02 -2.32
C GLU A 221 8.30 16.61 -3.77
N VAL A 222 8.80 17.43 -4.70
CA VAL A 222 8.85 17.10 -6.13
C VAL A 222 10.26 16.64 -6.44
N ARG A 223 10.42 15.41 -6.92
CA ARG A 223 11.71 14.79 -7.22
C ARG A 223 11.88 14.63 -8.73
N PHE A 224 13.02 15.10 -9.24
CA PHE A 224 13.51 14.86 -10.58
C PHE A 224 14.58 13.76 -10.50
N VAL A 225 14.53 12.77 -11.39
CA VAL A 225 15.45 11.63 -11.40
C VAL A 225 15.79 11.19 -12.83
N LEU A 226 17.07 10.89 -13.06
CA LEU A 226 17.56 10.24 -14.27
C LEU A 226 18.83 9.45 -13.94
N ASN A 227 18.77 8.12 -14.08
CA ASN A 227 19.83 7.21 -13.65
C ASN A 227 20.22 7.50 -12.19
N ASP A 228 21.49 7.80 -11.93
CA ASP A 228 22.02 8.09 -10.58
C ASP A 228 21.84 9.57 -10.16
N TRP A 229 21.30 10.44 -11.03
CA TRP A 229 21.06 11.84 -10.69
C TRP A 229 19.68 12.02 -10.09
N GLU A 230 19.60 12.72 -8.95
CA GLU A 230 18.36 13.24 -8.40
C GLU A 230 18.48 14.71 -7.99
N ALA A 231 17.37 15.44 -8.10
CA ALA A 231 17.25 16.79 -7.56
C ALA A 231 15.81 17.09 -7.13
N LYS A 232 15.64 18.04 -6.21
CA LYS A 232 14.33 18.44 -5.68
C LYS A 232 13.86 19.74 -6.31
N GLY A 233 12.58 19.80 -6.65
CA GLY A 233 11.88 21.04 -6.94
C GLY A 233 11.98 21.99 -5.73
N ILE A 234 12.18 23.27 -6.00
CA ILE A 234 12.45 24.28 -4.98
C ILE A 234 11.15 25.00 -4.68
N PHE A 235 10.62 24.80 -3.47
CA PHE A 235 9.41 25.45 -2.96
C PHE A 235 9.38 25.41 -1.42
N SER A 236 8.48 26.20 -0.84
CA SER A 236 8.20 26.25 0.59
C SER A 236 6.81 25.68 0.90
N GLN A 237 6.51 25.46 2.18
CA GLN A 237 5.18 25.02 2.61
C GLN A 237 4.05 25.98 2.18
N ALA A 238 4.35 27.27 2.00
CA ALA A 238 3.37 28.27 1.58
C ALA A 238 2.95 28.10 0.11
N ASP A 239 3.79 27.43 -0.70
CA ASP A 239 3.55 27.21 -2.12
C ASP A 239 2.67 25.96 -2.38
N VAL A 240 2.32 25.23 -1.32
CA VAL A 240 1.34 24.13 -1.38
C VAL A 240 -0.07 24.68 -1.21
N HIS A 241 -0.75 24.88 -2.32
CA HIS A 241 -2.08 25.47 -2.35
C HIS A 241 -3.16 24.46 -1.99
N ARG A 242 -3.76 24.62 -0.80
CA ARG A 242 -4.93 23.85 -0.34
C ARG A 242 -4.76 22.33 -0.46
N GLN A 243 -3.52 21.83 -0.30
CA GLN A 243 -3.14 20.42 -0.40
C GLN A 243 -3.31 19.77 -1.77
N VAL A 244 -3.70 20.50 -2.82
CA VAL A 244 -4.07 19.92 -4.13
C VAL A 244 -3.29 20.54 -5.30
N ALA A 245 -2.41 21.49 -5.01
CA ALA A 245 -1.48 22.03 -5.98
C ALA A 245 -0.17 22.43 -5.31
N ILE A 246 0.92 22.38 -6.08
CA ILE A 246 2.25 22.81 -5.66
C ILE A 246 2.78 23.76 -6.73
N VAL A 247 3.20 24.95 -6.32
CA VAL A 247 3.99 25.85 -7.16
C VAL A 247 5.46 25.67 -6.77
N PHE A 248 6.33 25.35 -7.71
CA PHE A 248 7.75 25.14 -7.42
C PHE A 248 8.63 25.60 -8.58
N LYS A 249 9.90 25.82 -8.29
CA LYS A 249 10.93 26.08 -9.31
C LYS A 249 11.71 24.82 -9.64
N THR A 250 11.96 24.59 -10.91
CA THR A 250 12.76 23.44 -11.36
C THR A 250 14.19 23.52 -10.81
N PRO A 251 14.78 22.40 -10.37
CA PRO A 251 16.19 22.38 -10.03
C PRO A 251 17.07 22.51 -11.28
N PRO A 252 18.32 22.99 -11.16
CA PRO A 252 19.29 22.89 -12.25
C PRO A 252 19.62 21.44 -12.55
N TYR A 253 19.83 21.11 -13.83
CA TYR A 253 20.35 19.81 -14.24
C TYR A 253 21.86 19.74 -13.98
N CYS A 254 22.39 18.56 -13.67
CA CYS A 254 23.76 18.39 -13.19
C CYS A 254 24.86 18.63 -14.22
N LYS A 255 24.53 18.67 -15.52
CA LYS A 255 25.51 18.77 -16.62
C LYS A 255 25.05 19.79 -17.64
N ALA A 256 26.00 20.38 -18.35
CA ALA A 256 25.71 21.09 -19.59
C ALA A 256 25.18 20.08 -20.63
N ILE A 257 24.19 20.48 -21.41
CA ILE A 257 23.58 19.67 -22.45
C ILE A 257 23.58 20.44 -23.76
N LEU A 258 23.79 19.74 -24.88
CA LEU A 258 23.71 20.29 -26.23
C LEU A 258 22.37 19.94 -26.90
N GLU A 259 21.77 18.83 -26.47
CA GLU A 259 20.47 18.35 -26.92
C GLU A 259 19.52 18.20 -25.73
N PRO A 260 18.19 18.24 -25.95
CA PRO A 260 17.23 18.07 -24.87
C PRO A 260 17.38 16.73 -24.12
N VAL A 261 17.33 16.79 -22.79
CA VAL A 261 17.41 15.60 -21.93
C VAL A 261 16.09 15.40 -21.19
N THR A 262 15.48 14.24 -21.36
CA THR A 262 14.26 13.87 -20.63
C THR A 262 14.61 13.17 -19.32
N VAL A 263 14.08 13.69 -18.21
CA VAL A 263 14.16 13.11 -16.87
C VAL A 263 12.77 12.72 -16.39
N LYS A 264 12.70 11.92 -15.33
CA LYS A 264 11.44 11.58 -14.64
C LYS A 264 11.19 12.57 -13.52
N MET A 265 9.99 13.14 -13.47
CA MET A 265 9.49 14.00 -12.41
C MET A 265 8.35 13.30 -11.68
N GLN A 266 8.41 13.24 -10.36
CA GLN A 266 7.43 12.55 -9.51
C GLN A 266 7.23 13.28 -8.19
N LEU A 267 6.10 13.05 -7.53
CA LEU A 267 5.93 13.40 -6.12
C LEU A 267 6.63 12.33 -5.27
N ARG A 268 7.27 12.74 -4.17
CA ARG A 268 7.76 11.84 -3.13
C ARG A 268 7.29 12.32 -1.77
N ARG A 269 6.80 11.41 -0.93
CA ARG A 269 6.49 11.68 0.48
C ARG A 269 7.68 11.22 1.33
N PRO A 270 8.42 12.14 1.98
CA PRO A 270 9.63 11.79 2.74
C PRO A 270 9.41 10.79 3.89
N SER A 271 8.29 10.87 4.61
CA SER A 271 8.04 10.03 5.79
C SER A 271 8.02 8.53 5.53
N ASP A 272 7.55 8.10 4.35
CA ASP A 272 7.45 6.69 3.96
C ASP A 272 8.16 6.36 2.64
N GLN A 273 8.83 7.34 2.02
CA GLN A 273 9.52 7.26 0.73
C GLN A 273 8.61 6.86 -0.44
N GLU A 274 7.29 6.93 -0.28
CA GLU A 274 6.34 6.67 -1.36
C GLU A 274 6.54 7.66 -2.50
N VAL A 275 6.42 7.18 -3.74
CA VAL A 275 6.47 8.01 -4.95
C VAL A 275 5.19 7.88 -5.76
N SER A 276 4.83 8.95 -6.48
CA SER A 276 3.78 8.85 -7.50
C SER A 276 4.28 8.13 -8.75
N GLU A 277 3.37 7.79 -9.65
CA GLU A 277 3.76 7.56 -11.05
C GLU A 277 4.57 8.74 -11.59
N SER A 278 5.59 8.43 -12.38
CA SER A 278 6.49 9.43 -12.96
C SER A 278 5.90 10.08 -14.20
N MET A 279 6.15 11.38 -14.35
CA MET A 279 5.90 12.15 -15.57
C MET A 279 7.23 12.55 -16.22
N ASP A 280 7.26 12.63 -17.55
CA ASP A 280 8.46 13.10 -18.26
C ASP A 280 8.60 14.63 -18.14
N PHE A 281 9.81 15.08 -17.82
CA PHE A 281 10.20 16.48 -17.87
C PHE A 281 11.45 16.65 -18.74
N ARG A 282 11.43 17.58 -19.69
CA ARG A 282 12.52 17.77 -20.65
C ARG A 282 13.34 19.03 -20.34
N TYR A 283 14.59 18.84 -19.95
CA TYR A 283 15.55 19.94 -19.88
C TYR A 283 16.01 20.34 -21.28
N LEU A 284 16.07 21.64 -21.53
CA LEU A 284 16.47 22.26 -22.80
C LEU A 284 17.84 22.93 -22.65
N PRO A 285 18.72 22.83 -23.66
CA PRO A 285 20.01 23.50 -23.66
C PRO A 285 19.85 25.02 -23.55
N ASP A 286 20.87 25.69 -23.04
CA ASP A 286 20.90 27.15 -23.00
C ASP A 286 21.20 27.69 -24.41
N GLU A 287 20.26 28.40 -25.02
CA GLU A 287 20.42 28.95 -26.38
C GLU A 287 21.54 30.01 -26.47
N LYS A 288 22.06 30.49 -25.33
CA LYS A 288 23.10 31.54 -25.27
C LYS A 288 24.51 31.11 -25.69
N GLY A 289 24.69 29.92 -26.28
CA GLY A 289 25.97 29.44 -26.81
C GLY A 289 26.26 29.79 -28.28
N PHE A 290 25.25 30.19 -29.06
CA PHE A 290 25.44 30.63 -30.45
C PHE A 290 25.40 32.16 -30.53
N GLY A 291 26.49 32.81 -30.13
CA GLY A 291 26.78 34.16 -30.59
C GLY A 291 26.89 34.15 -32.13
N PRO A 292 26.47 35.21 -32.83
CA PRO A 292 26.56 35.25 -34.29
C PRO A 292 28.03 35.02 -34.69
N ALA A 293 28.24 34.09 -35.62
CA ALA A 293 29.52 33.90 -36.27
C ALA A 293 30.04 35.28 -36.69
N ALA A 294 31.22 35.67 -36.19
CA ALA A 294 31.90 36.84 -36.65
C ALA A 294 32.04 36.70 -38.17
N THR A 295 31.30 37.53 -38.92
CA THR A 295 31.54 37.76 -40.33
C THR A 295 32.94 38.33 -40.46
N ALA A 296 33.89 37.48 -40.82
CA ALA A 296 35.15 37.90 -41.39
C ALA A 296 34.92 38.24 -42.87
N GLU A 297 35.64 39.27 -43.33
CA GLU A 297 35.83 39.73 -44.72
C GLU A 297 34.64 40.57 -45.26
N VAL A 298 34.84 41.77 -45.82
CA VAL A 298 35.97 42.37 -46.55
C VAL A 298 36.21 43.82 -46.11
#